data_AF-A0A5E4LV98-F1
#
_entry.id   AF-A0A5E4LV98-F1
#
_cell.length_a   1.000
_cell.length_b   1.000
_cell.length_c   1.000
_cell.angle_alpha   90.00
_cell.angle_beta   90.00
_cell.angle_gamma   90.00
#
_symmetry.space_group_name_H-M   'P 1'
#
loop_
_entity.id
_entity.type
_entity.pdbx_description
1 polymer ?
#
loop_
_entity_poly.entity_id
_entity_poly.type
_entity_poly.pdbx_seq_one_letter_code
_entity_poly.pdbx_strand_id
1 'polypeptide(L)'
;MGEQAVTLDKSLIYCSLIVRNGSIRIVAFCGSDASKTKKAGDLVRDISKVLGGSGGGKDTFGQGGGKDLLKIKDALLASEQSVLRK
;
A
#
# COMPACT_ATOMS: atom_id res chain seq x y z
N MET A 1 -12.24 -0.17 -8.60
CA MET A 1 -12.18 -1.56 -8.09
C MET A 1 -11.71 -1.61 -6.64
N GLY A 2 -10.49 -1.18 -6.30
CA GLY A 2 -9.99 -1.22 -4.91
C GLY A 2 -10.89 -0.49 -3.89
N GLU A 3 -11.31 0.74 -4.19
CA GLU A 3 -12.21 1.52 -3.32
C GLU A 3 -13.58 0.86 -3.09
N GLN A 4 -14.17 0.30 -4.16
CA GLN A 4 -15.43 -0.44 -4.06
C GLN A 4 -15.27 -1.72 -3.24
N ALA A 5 -14.16 -2.44 -3.41
CA ALA A 5 -13.88 -3.67 -2.67
C ALA A 5 -13.83 -3.40 -1.15
N VAL A 6 -13.15 -2.33 -0.71
CA VAL A 6 -13.08 -1.98 0.71
C VAL A 6 -14.37 -1.36 1.26
N THR A 7 -15.29 -0.96 0.39
CA THR A 7 -16.64 -0.55 0.78
C THR A 7 -17.53 -1.77 1.04
N LEU A 8 -17.37 -2.83 0.24
CA LEU A 8 -18.07 -4.10 0.40
C LEU A 8 -17.56 -4.87 1.64
N ASP A 9 -16.26 -4.83 1.89
CA ASP A 9 -15.65 -5.38 3.09
C ASP A 9 -14.79 -4.33 3.81
N LYS A 10 -15.30 -3.83 4.94
CA LYS A 10 -14.66 -2.79 5.74
C LYS A 10 -13.38 -3.25 6.45
N SER A 11 -13.15 -4.56 6.53
CA SER A 11 -11.94 -5.17 7.10
C SER A 11 -10.84 -5.41 6.06
N LEU A 12 -11.13 -5.19 4.78
CA LEU A 12 -10.20 -5.40 3.69
C LEU A 12 -9.16 -4.27 3.58
N ILE A 13 -7.91 -4.65 3.32
CA ILE A 13 -6.87 -3.77 2.80
C ILE A 13 -6.62 -4.17 1.35
N TYR A 14 -6.86 -3.25 0.42
CA TYR A 14 -6.54 -3.42 -0.99
C TYR A 14 -5.26 -2.64 -1.31
N CYS A 15 -4.19 -3.32 -1.71
CA CYS A 15 -2.95 -2.68 -2.14
C CYS A 15 -2.58 -3.15 -3.54
N SER A 16 -2.24 -2.22 -4.42
CA SER A 16 -1.85 -2.51 -5.81
C SER A 16 -0.50 -1.89 -6.13
N LEU A 17 0.36 -2.69 -6.76
CA LEU A 17 1.63 -2.26 -7.33
C LEU A 17 1.50 -2.31 -8.86
N ILE A 18 1.76 -1.19 -9.52
CA ILE A 18 1.58 -1.01 -10.96
C ILE A 18 2.93 -0.64 -11.56
N VAL A 19 3.48 -1.53 -12.38
CA VAL A 19 4.74 -1.27 -13.09
C VAL A 19 4.44 -0.54 -14.40
N ARG A 20 5.00 0.66 -14.58
CA ARG A 20 4.86 1.44 -15.80
C ARG A 20 6.11 2.28 -16.05
N ASN A 21 6.61 2.27 -17.29
CA ASN A 21 7.73 3.09 -17.76
C ASN A 21 8.97 3.05 -16.83
N GLY A 22 9.38 1.85 -16.39
CA GLY A 22 10.55 1.69 -15.53
C GLY A 22 10.36 2.16 -14.09
N SER A 23 9.13 2.35 -13.64
CA SER A 23 8.78 2.76 -12.27
C SER A 23 7.65 1.91 -11.72
N ILE A 24 7.55 1.80 -10.39
CA ILE A 24 6.40 1.22 -9.69
C ILE A 24 5.56 2.35 -9.12
N ARG A 25 4.25 2.29 -9.31
CA ARG A 25 3.26 3.09 -8.58
C ARG A 25 2.50 2.21 -7.62
N ILE A 26 2.19 2.76 -6.46
CA ILE A 26 1.42 2.08 -5.42
C ILE A 26 0.14 2.86 -5.21
N VAL A 27 -0.97 2.14 -5.14
CA VAL A 27 -2.26 2.68 -4.66
C VAL A 27 -2.83 1.69 -3.66
N ALA A 28 -3.19 2.19 -2.49
CA ALA A 28 -3.81 1.42 -1.43
C ALA A 28 -5.12 2.05 -0.96
N PHE A 29 -6.10 1.20 -0.69
CA PHE A 29 -7.36 1.53 -0.02
C PHE A 29 -7.48 0.64 1.22
N CYS A 30 -7.87 1.22 2.35
CA CYS A 30 -8.23 0.48 3.55
C CYS A 30 -9.71 0.70 3.85
N GLY A 31 -10.42 -0.39 4.15
CA GLY A 31 -11.77 -0.30 4.68
C GLY A 31 -11.78 0.39 6.04
N SER A 32 -12.92 0.93 6.44
CA SER A 32 -13.03 1.79 7.63
C SER A 32 -12.67 1.08 8.95
N ASP A 33 -12.75 -0.25 9.00
CA ASP A 33 -12.34 -1.01 10.18
C ASP A 33 -10.86 -1.36 10.10
N ALA A 34 -10.37 -1.78 8.93
CA ALA A 34 -8.95 -2.02 8.70
C ALA A 34 -8.09 -0.77 8.96
N SER A 35 -8.59 0.41 8.59
CA SER A 35 -7.86 1.68 8.75
C SER A 35 -7.60 2.06 10.21
N LYS A 36 -8.34 1.47 11.16
CA LYS A 36 -8.11 1.67 12.61
C LYS A 36 -6.86 0.93 13.10
N THR A 37 -6.47 -0.14 12.41
CA THR A 37 -5.27 -0.93 12.73
C THR A 37 -4.09 -0.52 11.86
N LYS A 38 -4.31 -0.39 10.53
CA LYS A 38 -3.27 0.07 9.61
C LYS A 38 -3.80 1.09 8.63
N LYS A 39 -3.24 2.31 8.71
CA LYS A 39 -3.53 3.39 7.79
C LYS A 39 -2.94 3.11 6.41
N ALA A 40 -3.74 3.33 5.37
CA ALA A 40 -3.32 3.14 3.98
C ALA A 40 -2.09 4.00 3.63
N GLY A 41 -2.07 5.27 4.07
CA GLY A 41 -0.93 6.15 3.85
C GLY A 41 0.38 5.64 4.46
N ASP A 42 0.33 5.08 5.68
CA ASP A 42 1.51 4.52 6.34
C ASP A 42 2.00 3.25 5.65
N LEU A 43 1.08 2.36 5.26
CA LEU A 43 1.40 1.16 4.48
C LEU A 43 2.13 1.54 3.18
N VAL A 44 1.60 2.51 2.44
CA VAL A 44 2.22 2.93 1.18
C VAL A 44 3.58 3.58 1.39
N ARG A 45 3.76 4.35 2.48
CA ARG A 45 5.07 4.91 2.82
C ARG A 45 6.11 3.81 3.08
N ASP A 46 5.74 2.77 3.83
CA ASP A 46 6.63 1.65 4.15
C ASP A 46 7.05 0.91 2.87
N ILE A 47 6.10 0.58 1.99
CA ILE A 47 6.36 -0.09 0.70
C ILE A 47 7.21 0.80 -0.22
N SER A 48 6.88 2.10 -0.33
CA SER A 48 7.58 3.03 -1.23
C SER A 48 9.05 3.21 -0.85
N LYS A 49 9.36 3.23 0.47
CA LYS A 49 10.75 3.32 0.96
C LYS A 49 11.58 2.12 0.50
N VAL A 50 11.03 0.90 0.58
CA VAL A 50 11.72 -0.31 0.11
C VAL A 50 12.02 -0.21 -1.38
N LEU A 51 11.08 0.30 -2.18
CA LEU A 51 11.23 0.50 -3.62
C LEU A 51 12.12 1.71 -4.01
N GLY A 52 12.78 2.36 -3.05
CA GLY A 52 13.64 3.52 -3.29
C GLY A 52 12.88 4.77 -3.72
N GLY A 53 11.66 4.96 -3.23
CA GLY A 53 10.84 6.15 -3.51
C GLY A 53 10.09 6.66 -2.29
N SER A 54 8.96 7.30 -2.54
CA SER A 54 8.17 7.99 -1.51
C SER A 54 6.68 7.78 -1.74
N GLY A 55 5.92 7.97 -0.66
CA GLY A 55 4.49 7.77 -0.65
C GLY A 55 3.88 8.22 0.67
N GLY A 56 2.56 8.27 0.69
CA GLY A 56 1.80 8.68 1.86
C GLY A 56 0.31 8.73 1.55
N GLY A 57 -0.46 9.32 2.46
CA GLY A 57 -1.90 9.43 2.31
C GLY A 57 -2.62 9.63 3.64
N LYS A 58 -3.89 9.28 3.65
CA LYS A 58 -4.79 9.30 4.81
C LYS A 58 -5.00 7.88 5.33
N ASP A 59 -5.90 7.76 6.29
CA ASP A 59 -6.22 6.50 6.97
C ASP A 59 -6.79 5.45 6.00
N THR A 60 -7.67 5.85 5.07
CA THR A 60 -8.36 4.94 4.15
C THR A 60 -7.80 4.93 2.72
N PHE A 61 -6.92 5.86 2.37
CA PHE A 61 -6.33 5.95 1.03
C PHE A 61 -4.86 6.35 1.09
N GLY A 62 -4.03 5.67 0.29
CA GLY A 62 -2.61 5.99 0.15
C GLY A 62 -2.13 5.83 -1.30
N GLN A 63 -1.12 6.61 -1.66
CA GLN A 63 -0.47 6.54 -2.96
C GLN A 63 1.03 6.84 -2.86
N GLY A 64 1.80 6.26 -3.77
CA GLY A 64 3.26 6.38 -3.76
C GLY A 64 3.91 5.61 -4.90
N GLY A 65 5.20 5.35 -4.75
CA GLY A 65 5.93 4.58 -5.73
C GLY A 65 7.43 4.56 -5.49
N GLY A 66 8.14 3.95 -6.43
CA GLY A 66 9.59 3.82 -6.42
C GLY A 66 10.14 3.44 -7.79
N LYS A 67 11.46 3.38 -7.90
CA LYS A 67 12.16 3.07 -9.16
C LYS A 67 12.86 1.71 -9.14
N ASP A 68 12.99 1.10 -7.97
CA ASP A 68 13.72 -0.17 -7.82
C ASP A 68 12.81 -1.38 -8.13
N LEU A 69 12.74 -1.75 -9.40
CA LEU A 69 11.95 -2.90 -9.89
C LEU A 69 12.41 -4.24 -9.30
N LEU A 70 13.66 -4.33 -8.84
CA LEU A 70 14.21 -5.57 -8.30
C LEU A 70 13.70 -5.86 -6.88
N LYS A 71 13.19 -4.84 -6.18
CA LYS A 71 12.70 -4.95 -4.80
C LYS A 71 11.21 -5.18 -4.66
N ILE A 72 10.49 -5.52 -5.74
CA ILE A 72 9.04 -5.77 -5.68
C ILE A 72 8.70 -6.88 -4.67
N LYS A 73 9.49 -7.96 -4.63
CA LYS A 73 9.29 -9.06 -3.67
C LYS A 73 9.50 -8.59 -2.23
N ASP A 74 10.56 -7.83 -1.97
CA ASP A 74 10.85 -7.28 -0.64
C ASP A 74 9.75 -6.30 -0.20
N ALA A 75 9.22 -5.51 -1.14
CA ALA A 75 8.14 -4.57 -0.89
C ALA A 75 6.81 -5.27 -0.55
N LEU A 76 6.52 -6.42 -1.18
CA LEU A 76 5.38 -7.26 -0.82
C LEU A 76 5.54 -7.85 0.58
N LEU A 77 6.71 -8.40 0.91
CA LEU A 77 7.00 -8.92 2.26
C LEU A 77 6.89 -7.82 3.32
N ALA A 78 7.42 -6.63 3.04
CA ALA A 78 7.30 -5.47 3.92
C ALA A 78 5.82 -5.07 4.12
N SER A 79 4.99 -5.18 3.08
CA SER A 79 3.56 -4.89 3.17
C SER A 79 2.83 -5.85 4.12
N GLU A 80 3.12 -7.15 4.03
CA GLU A 80 2.52 -8.18 4.90
C GLU A 80 2.95 -7.97 6.35
N GLN A 81 4.24 -7.75 6.59
CA GLN A 81 4.77 -7.48 7.93
C GLN A 81 4.18 -6.20 8.53
N SER A 82 4.00 -5.18 7.70
CA SER A 82 3.43 -3.89 8.10
C SER A 82 1.96 -3.98 8.52
N VAL A 83 1.23 -4.99 8.02
CA VAL A 83 -0.17 -5.28 8.41
C VAL A 83 -0.22 -6.20 9.64
N LEU A 84 0.69 -7.18 9.74
CA LEU A 84 0.71 -8.17 10.84
C LEU A 84 1.27 -7.63 12.16
N ARG A 85 2.15 -6.63 12.11
CA ARG A 85 2.69 -5.98 13.32
C ARG A 85 1.78 -4.83 13.74
N LYS A 86 1.18 -4.95 14.93
CA LYS A 86 0.45 -3.87 15.62
C LYS A 86 1.41 -2.75 16.05
#